data_AF-A0A962RUH3-F1
#
_entry.id   AF-A0A962RUH3-F1
#
_cell.length_a   1.000
_cell.length_b   1.000
_cell.length_c   1.000
_cell.angle_alpha   90.00
_cell.angle_beta   90.00
_cell.angle_gamma   90.00
#
_symmetry.space_group_name_H-M   'P 1'
#
loop_
_entity.id
_entity.type
_entity.pdbx_description
1 polymer ?
#
loop_
_entity_poly.entity_id
_entity_poly.type
_entity_poly.pdbx_seq_one_letter_code
_entity_poly.pdbx_strand_id
1 'polypeptide(L)'
;MQRNERRSLDAALASLVEKRAVTAAQYRARWMAELADVESRLESYAEEIAKAERRVALQRLTAPVAGTVQQLAVHTVGGVVTEAQPVMLIVPDDAPIEVEAMVENKDIGFVREGQEAAVKVETFNFTKYGYLTGRVRKVSRDAVADPEHGLHYLAHVALDSTTMRIDGHAVALEPGMAVSVAVKMGKRRVIEFLLSPLLRYRQEVWRER
;
A
#
# COMPACT_ATOMS: atom_id res chain seq x y z
N MET A 1 -7.57 -4.44 -95.71
CA MET A 1 -6.24 -4.27 -95.07
C MET A 1 -6.26 -3.20 -93.97
N GLN A 2 -6.49 -1.91 -94.26
CA GLN A 2 -6.43 -0.81 -93.27
C GLN A 2 -7.36 -0.93 -92.04
N ARG A 3 -8.54 -1.56 -92.16
CA ARG A 3 -9.45 -1.79 -91.01
C ARG A 3 -8.92 -2.81 -90.00
N ASN A 4 -8.20 -3.83 -90.45
CA ASN A 4 -7.62 -4.84 -89.55
C ASN A 4 -6.42 -4.27 -88.78
N GLU A 5 -5.65 -3.39 -89.44
CA GLU A 5 -4.49 -2.73 -88.85
C GLU A 5 -4.91 -1.73 -87.75
N ARG A 6 -5.95 -0.92 -88.00
CA ARG A 6 -6.56 -0.08 -86.96
C ARG A 6 -7.05 -0.90 -85.76
N ARG A 7 -7.76 -2.00 -86.02
CA ARG A 7 -8.25 -2.91 -84.96
C ARG A 7 -7.10 -3.53 -84.15
N SER A 8 -5.96 -3.86 -84.76
CA SER A 8 -4.79 -4.36 -84.05
C SER A 8 -4.09 -3.29 -83.22
N LEU A 9 -4.05 -2.04 -83.69
CA LEU A 9 -3.49 -0.91 -82.95
C LEU A 9 -4.37 -0.54 -81.74
N ASP A 10 -5.69 -0.55 -81.91
CA ASP A 10 -6.64 -0.31 -80.82
C ASP A 10 -6.54 -1.41 -79.74
N ALA A 11 -6.40 -2.67 -80.14
CA ALA A 11 -6.17 -3.78 -79.22
C ALA A 11 -4.81 -3.67 -78.50
N ALA A 12 -3.76 -3.25 -79.21
CA ALA A 12 -2.45 -3.01 -78.62
C ALA A 12 -2.50 -1.87 -77.58
N LEU A 13 -3.18 -0.77 -77.91
CA LEU A 13 -3.36 0.37 -77.01
C LEU A 13 -4.17 -0.02 -75.75
N ALA A 14 -5.25 -0.77 -75.91
CA ALA A 14 -6.02 -1.31 -74.79
C ALA A 14 -5.14 -2.18 -73.87
N SER A 15 -4.33 -3.08 -74.45
CA SER A 15 -3.42 -3.93 -73.68
C SER A 15 -2.33 -3.13 -72.95
N LEU A 16 -1.85 -2.03 -73.52
CA LEU A 16 -0.86 -1.15 -72.89
C LEU A 16 -1.46 -0.35 -71.73
N VAL A 17 -2.70 0.11 -71.88
CA VAL A 17 -3.45 0.79 -70.81
C VAL A 17 -3.70 -0.16 -69.64
N GLU A 18 -4.13 -1.39 -69.92
CA GLU A 18 -4.31 -2.43 -68.91
C GLU A 18 -3.00 -2.78 -68.21
N LYS A 19 -1.92 -3.01 -68.96
CA LYS A 19 -0.58 -3.25 -68.39
C LYS A 19 -0.14 -2.10 -67.50
N ARG A 20 -0.31 -0.84 -67.93
CA ARG A 20 0.01 0.33 -67.11
C ARG A 20 -0.81 0.35 -65.82
N ALA A 21 -2.10 0.07 -65.88
CA ALA A 21 -2.97 0.05 -64.71
C ALA A 21 -2.57 -1.04 -63.71
N VAL A 22 -2.30 -2.26 -64.20
CA VAL A 22 -1.84 -3.39 -63.39
C VAL A 22 -0.48 -3.08 -62.75
N THR A 23 0.48 -2.58 -63.53
CA THR A 23 1.80 -2.22 -63.02
C THR A 23 1.73 -1.11 -61.97
N ALA A 24 0.90 -0.07 -62.19
CA ALA A 24 0.70 0.99 -61.20
C ALA A 24 0.05 0.46 -59.91
N ALA A 25 -0.93 -0.43 -60.02
CA ALA A 25 -1.55 -1.08 -58.87
C ALA A 25 -0.57 -1.96 -58.09
N GLN A 26 0.28 -2.72 -58.80
CA GLN A 26 1.33 -3.55 -58.20
C GLN A 26 2.37 -2.71 -57.43
N TYR A 27 2.86 -1.61 -58.02
CA TYR A 27 3.78 -0.71 -57.32
C TYR A 27 3.13 -0.09 -56.08
N ARG A 28 1.88 0.38 -56.20
CA ARG A 28 1.15 0.94 -55.06
C ARG A 28 0.96 -0.09 -53.95
N ALA A 29 0.57 -1.32 -54.27
CA ALA A 29 0.42 -2.39 -53.29
C ALA A 29 1.76 -2.71 -52.61
N ARG A 30 2.86 -2.76 -53.37
CA ARG A 30 4.20 -3.00 -52.83
C ARG A 30 4.63 -1.89 -51.86
N TRP A 31 4.44 -0.62 -52.22
CA TRP A 31 4.81 0.49 -51.35
C TRP A 31 3.96 0.56 -50.08
N MET A 32 2.67 0.24 -50.16
CA MET A 32 1.82 0.19 -48.95
C MET A 32 2.23 -0.97 -48.03
N ALA A 33 2.61 -2.12 -48.59
CA ALA A 33 3.15 -3.23 -47.80
C ALA A 33 4.49 -2.88 -47.16
N GLU A 34 5.39 -2.21 -47.90
CA GLU A 34 6.69 -1.75 -47.38
C GLU A 34 6.52 -0.69 -46.28
N LEU A 35 5.59 0.26 -46.47
CA LEU A 35 5.25 1.26 -45.46
C LEU A 35 4.72 0.59 -44.18
N ALA A 36 3.77 -0.33 -44.31
CA ALA A 36 3.22 -1.04 -43.16
C ALA A 36 4.26 -1.89 -42.41
N ASP A 37 5.20 -2.52 -43.14
CA ASP A 37 6.33 -3.26 -42.53
C ASP A 37 7.28 -2.31 -41.78
N VAL A 38 7.62 -1.16 -42.36
CA VAL A 38 8.47 -0.16 -41.71
C VAL A 38 7.79 0.45 -40.48
N GLU A 39 6.49 0.76 -40.56
CA GLU A 39 5.69 1.26 -39.43
C GLU A 39 5.63 0.24 -38.29
N SER A 40 5.39 -1.03 -38.61
CA SER A 40 5.39 -2.12 -37.63
C SER A 40 6.74 -2.28 -36.93
N ARG A 41 7.85 -2.18 -37.69
CA ARG A 41 9.20 -2.20 -37.10
C ARG A 41 9.48 -0.99 -36.24
N LEU A 42 9.02 0.19 -36.64
CA LEU A 42 9.18 1.41 -35.86
C LEU A 42 8.49 1.27 -34.50
N GLU A 43 7.27 0.75 -34.47
CA GLU A 43 6.55 0.47 -33.22
C GLU A 43 7.30 -0.54 -32.34
N SER A 44 7.79 -1.64 -32.95
CA SER A 44 8.59 -2.63 -32.23
C SER A 44 9.85 -2.04 -31.61
N TYR A 45 10.57 -1.19 -32.34
CA TYR A 45 11.77 -0.53 -31.83
C TYR A 45 11.44 0.50 -30.74
N ALA A 46 10.31 1.20 -30.84
CA ALA A 46 9.86 2.11 -29.80
C ALA A 46 9.60 1.37 -28.49
N GLU A 47 8.94 0.21 -28.54
CA GLU A 47 8.73 -0.66 -27.37
C GLU A 47 10.04 -1.21 -26.79
N GLU A 48 10.99 -1.60 -27.64
CA GLU A 48 12.33 -2.02 -27.21
C GLU A 48 13.08 -0.92 -26.47
N ILE A 49 13.03 0.31 -26.99
CA ILE A 49 13.63 1.49 -26.35
C ILE A 49 12.95 1.75 -25.00
N ALA A 50 11.62 1.80 -24.95
CA ALA A 50 10.87 2.03 -23.71
C ALA A 50 11.14 0.94 -22.66
N LYS A 51 11.38 -0.30 -23.09
CA LYS A 51 11.77 -1.41 -22.20
C LYS A 51 13.20 -1.25 -21.69
N ALA A 52 14.13 -0.85 -22.55
CA ALA A 52 15.53 -0.60 -22.17
C ALA A 52 15.63 0.56 -21.19
N GLU A 53 14.93 1.67 -21.43
CA GLU A 53 14.88 2.83 -20.55
C GLU A 53 14.33 2.48 -19.17
N ARG A 54 13.21 1.73 -19.11
CA ARG A 54 12.66 1.21 -17.84
C ARG A 54 13.67 0.34 -17.10
N ARG A 55 14.40 -0.53 -17.80
CA ARG A 55 15.42 -1.39 -17.18
C ARG A 55 16.54 -0.56 -16.57
N VAL A 56 17.03 0.46 -17.27
CA VAL A 56 18.07 1.36 -16.76
C VAL A 56 17.56 2.15 -15.55
N ALA A 57 16.32 2.66 -15.61
CA ALA A 57 15.73 3.38 -14.48
C ALA A 57 15.64 2.51 -13.21
N LEU A 58 15.25 1.24 -13.36
CA LEU A 58 15.15 0.29 -12.25
C LEU A 58 16.49 -0.16 -11.66
N GLN A 59 17.62 0.12 -12.33
CA GLN A 59 18.95 -0.12 -11.75
C GLN A 59 19.30 0.90 -10.66
N ARG A 60 18.63 2.06 -10.63
CA ARG A 60 18.76 3.05 -9.55
C ARG A 60 17.55 2.92 -8.63
N LEU A 61 17.75 2.32 -7.47
CA LEU A 61 16.75 2.30 -6.41
C LEU A 61 16.71 3.66 -5.71
N THR A 62 15.54 4.27 -5.68
CA THR A 62 15.28 5.53 -4.96
C THR A 62 14.17 5.33 -3.93
N ALA A 63 14.21 6.12 -2.86
CA ALA A 63 13.14 6.13 -1.87
C ALA A 63 11.83 6.63 -2.52
N PRO A 64 10.69 5.94 -2.33
CA PRO A 64 9.40 6.39 -2.84
C PRO A 64 8.81 7.56 -2.03
N VAL A 65 9.29 7.75 -0.80
CA VAL A 65 8.84 8.77 0.16
C VAL A 65 10.04 9.36 0.88
N ALA A 66 9.91 10.61 1.33
CA ALA A 66 10.89 11.20 2.24
C ALA A 66 10.79 10.52 3.60
N GLY A 67 11.94 10.23 4.22
CA GLY A 67 11.97 9.46 5.45
C GLY A 67 13.37 9.11 5.90
N THR A 68 13.45 8.46 7.05
CA THR A 68 14.69 7.95 7.63
C THR A 68 14.86 6.47 7.34
N VAL A 69 16.07 6.05 6.97
CA VAL A 69 16.40 4.62 6.77
C VAL A 69 16.56 3.95 8.13
N GLN A 70 15.62 3.08 8.49
CA GLN A 70 15.66 2.35 9.76
C GLN A 70 16.58 1.12 9.68
N GLN A 71 16.56 0.43 8.54
CA GLN A 71 17.38 -0.76 8.34
C GLN A 71 17.89 -0.81 6.91
N LEU A 72 19.19 -1.11 6.76
CA LEU A 72 19.83 -1.37 5.48
C LEU A 72 20.28 -2.83 5.46
N ALA A 73 19.64 -3.65 4.63
CA ALA A 73 19.93 -5.08 4.54
C ALA A 73 21.24 -5.36 3.78
N VAL A 74 21.62 -4.47 2.85
CA VAL A 74 22.80 -4.64 1.98
C VAL A 74 23.79 -3.52 2.26
N HIS A 75 24.95 -3.89 2.80
CA HIS A 75 26.00 -2.95 3.23
C HIS A 75 27.29 -3.07 2.40
N THR A 76 27.36 -4.02 1.45
CA THR A 76 28.58 -4.33 0.70
C THR A 76 28.56 -3.74 -0.71
N VAL A 77 29.62 -3.02 -1.07
CA VAL A 77 29.83 -2.54 -2.45
C VAL A 77 30.12 -3.74 -3.35
N GLY A 78 29.34 -3.90 -4.42
CA GLY A 78 29.43 -5.06 -5.33
C GLY A 78 28.64 -6.29 -4.88
N GLY A 79 27.87 -6.19 -3.79
CA GLY A 79 26.91 -7.21 -3.40
C GLY A 79 25.81 -7.39 -4.45
N VAL A 80 25.40 -8.63 -4.69
CA VAL A 80 24.30 -8.97 -5.61
C VAL A 80 23.01 -9.04 -4.80
N VAL A 81 21.95 -8.41 -5.31
CA VAL A 81 20.59 -8.49 -4.75
C VAL A 81 19.70 -9.31 -5.66
N THR A 82 18.87 -10.18 -5.10
CA THR A 82 17.91 -10.97 -5.86
C THR A 82 16.58 -10.23 -6.02
N GLU A 83 15.73 -10.69 -6.95
CA GLU A 83 14.38 -10.17 -7.10
C GLU A 83 13.58 -10.31 -5.78
N ALA A 84 12.76 -9.31 -5.48
CA ALA A 84 11.94 -9.21 -4.27
C ALA A 84 12.71 -9.24 -2.92
N GLN A 85 14.04 -9.18 -2.94
CA GLN A 85 14.82 -9.05 -1.71
C GLN A 85 14.65 -7.63 -1.14
N PRO A 86 14.20 -7.48 0.12
CA PRO A 86 14.14 -6.17 0.75
C PRO A 86 15.57 -5.63 0.97
N VAL A 87 15.85 -4.45 0.42
CA VAL A 87 17.18 -3.81 0.49
C VAL A 87 17.26 -2.81 1.64
N MET A 88 16.18 -2.06 1.88
CA MET A 88 16.10 -1.08 2.95
C MET A 88 14.67 -0.90 3.44
N LEU A 89 14.52 -0.51 4.70
CA LEU A 89 13.27 -0.10 5.31
C LEU A 89 13.32 1.40 5.60
N ILE A 90 12.34 2.13 5.10
CA ILE A 90 12.23 3.59 5.24
C ILE A 90 11.01 3.90 6.09
N VAL A 91 11.20 4.73 7.12
CA VAL A 91 10.12 5.27 7.94
C VAL A 91 9.84 6.69 7.44
N PRO A 92 8.62 7.00 6.96
CA PRO A 92 8.30 8.33 6.46
C PRO A 92 8.37 9.40 7.56
N ASP A 93 8.85 10.59 7.23
CA ASP A 93 8.97 11.69 8.19
C ASP A 93 7.60 12.29 8.57
N ASP A 94 6.61 12.17 7.68
CA ASP A 94 5.26 12.71 7.83
C ASP A 94 4.22 11.66 8.28
N ALA A 95 4.66 10.44 8.63
CA ALA A 95 3.76 9.41 9.11
C ALA A 95 3.15 9.82 10.46
N PRO A 96 1.81 9.81 10.60
CA PRO A 96 1.20 10.04 11.90
C PRO A 96 1.61 8.92 12.84
N ILE A 97 2.22 9.29 13.98
CA ILE A 97 2.59 8.33 15.02
C ILE A 97 1.31 7.88 15.71
N GLU A 98 0.97 6.62 15.52
CA GLU A 98 -0.11 5.93 16.23
C GLU A 98 0.47 4.89 17.17
N VAL A 99 -0.26 4.65 18.26
CA VAL A 99 0.08 3.59 19.20
C VAL A 99 -0.73 2.35 18.86
N GLU A 100 -0.02 1.25 18.63
CA GLU A 100 -0.63 -0.07 18.56
C GLU A 100 -0.62 -0.70 19.95
N ALA A 101 -1.80 -1.08 20.44
CA ALA A 101 -1.98 -1.67 21.75
C ALA A 101 -2.63 -3.06 21.61
N MET A 102 -2.02 -4.06 22.26
CA MET A 102 -2.61 -5.39 22.39
C MET A 102 -3.68 -5.36 23.49
N VAL A 103 -4.87 -5.80 23.15
CA VAL A 103 -6.04 -5.91 24.04
C VAL A 103 -6.30 -7.38 24.31
N GLU A 104 -6.32 -7.76 25.59
CA GLU A 104 -6.66 -9.13 25.96
C GLU A 104 -8.08 -9.50 25.53
N ASN A 105 -8.28 -10.77 25.15
CA ASN A 105 -9.59 -11.29 24.73
C ASN A 105 -10.70 -11.09 25.78
N LYS A 106 -10.36 -11.09 27.07
CA LYS A 106 -11.33 -10.85 28.16
C LYS A 106 -11.83 -9.40 28.21
N ASP A 107 -11.04 -8.45 27.70
CA ASP A 107 -11.27 -7.01 27.84
C ASP A 107 -11.80 -6.36 26.56
N ILE A 108 -11.75 -7.06 25.42
CA ILE A 108 -12.21 -6.56 24.11
C ILE A 108 -13.67 -6.07 24.11
N GLY A 109 -14.53 -6.66 24.95
CA GLY A 109 -15.93 -6.25 25.08
C GLY A 109 -16.14 -4.83 25.63
N PHE A 110 -15.11 -4.24 26.23
CA PHE A 110 -15.16 -2.90 26.85
C PHE A 110 -14.43 -1.82 26.05
N VAL A 111 -13.58 -2.21 25.10
CA VAL A 111 -12.82 -1.30 24.24
C VAL A 111 -13.61 -0.98 22.98
N ARG A 112 -13.81 0.30 22.69
CA ARG A 112 -14.56 0.78 21.52
C ARG A 112 -13.86 1.97 20.89
N GLU A 113 -14.05 2.09 19.58
CA GLU A 113 -13.64 3.28 18.82
C GLU A 113 -14.24 4.55 19.44
N GLY A 114 -13.44 5.61 19.49
CA GLY A 114 -13.81 6.91 20.04
C GLY A 114 -13.51 7.11 21.52
N GLN A 115 -13.12 6.08 22.27
CA GLN A 115 -12.80 6.22 23.70
C GLN A 115 -11.50 7.00 23.92
N GLU A 116 -11.50 7.85 24.96
CA GLU A 116 -10.28 8.49 25.46
C GLU A 116 -9.33 7.43 26.03
N ALA A 117 -8.05 7.56 25.72
CA ALA A 117 -6.98 6.71 26.22
C ALA A 117 -5.84 7.55 26.77
N ALA A 118 -5.26 7.08 27.88
CA ALA A 118 -4.02 7.62 28.42
C ALA A 118 -2.87 6.70 28.02
N VAL A 119 -1.87 7.24 27.35
CA VAL A 119 -0.69 6.53 26.85
C VAL A 119 0.50 6.87 27.72
N LYS A 120 1.04 5.86 28.40
CA LYS A 120 2.23 5.98 29.25
C LYS A 120 3.41 5.41 28.49
N VAL A 121 4.43 6.22 28.27
CA VAL A 121 5.66 5.79 27.58
C VAL A 121 6.59 5.18 28.61
N GLU A 122 7.04 3.94 28.42
CA GLU A 122 7.81 3.22 29.44
C GLU A 122 9.22 3.79 29.63
N THR A 123 9.80 4.35 28.56
CA THR A 123 11.12 5.00 28.60
C THR A 123 11.14 6.24 29.51
N PHE A 124 9.98 6.82 29.83
CA PHE A 124 9.86 8.01 30.65
C PHE A 124 8.96 7.76 31.86
N ASN A 125 9.44 8.09 33.07
CA ASN A 125 8.65 7.88 34.28
C ASN A 125 7.36 8.72 34.25
N PHE A 126 6.21 8.05 34.04
CA PHE A 126 4.92 8.71 33.89
C PHE A 126 4.45 9.47 35.14
N THR A 127 4.96 9.12 36.33
CA THR A 127 4.65 9.84 37.57
C THR A 127 5.36 11.19 37.63
N LYS A 128 6.55 11.29 37.02
CA LYS A 128 7.33 12.55 36.95
C LYS A 128 6.93 13.40 35.75
N TYR A 129 6.79 12.79 34.57
CA TYR A 129 6.62 13.51 33.30
C TYR A 129 5.19 13.47 32.75
N GLY A 130 4.28 12.73 33.39
CA GLY A 130 2.90 12.59 32.96
C GLY A 130 2.70 11.51 31.89
N TYR A 131 1.58 11.61 31.19
CA TYR A 131 1.18 10.70 30.12
C TYR A 131 0.64 11.51 28.94
N LEU A 132 0.62 10.90 27.76
CA LEU A 132 -0.01 11.47 26.58
C LEU A 132 -1.48 11.09 26.55
N THR A 133 -2.30 11.98 26.01
CA THR A 133 -3.71 11.70 25.73
C THR A 133 -3.87 11.31 24.28
N GLY A 134 -4.87 10.47 24.03
CA GLY A 134 -5.25 10.07 22.69
C GLY A 134 -6.63 9.46 22.66
N ARG A 135 -7.02 8.97 21.49
CA ARG A 135 -8.32 8.35 21.25
C ARG A 135 -8.17 7.04 20.49
N VAL A 136 -8.92 6.03 20.92
CA VAL A 136 -9.01 4.76 20.18
C VAL A 136 -9.59 5.05 18.80
N ARG A 137 -8.79 4.89 17.76
CA ARG A 137 -9.17 5.12 16.37
C ARG A 137 -9.84 3.90 15.76
N LYS A 138 -9.27 2.72 16.01
CA LYS A 138 -9.71 1.46 15.44
C LYS A 138 -9.47 0.31 16.40
N VAL A 139 -10.37 -0.66 16.40
CA VAL A 139 -10.19 -1.93 17.10
C VAL A 139 -10.35 -3.06 16.08
N SER A 140 -9.39 -3.97 16.03
CA SER A 140 -9.46 -5.16 15.19
C SER A 140 -10.69 -5.98 15.54
N ARG A 141 -11.37 -6.51 14.51
CA ARG A 141 -12.53 -7.38 14.69
C ARG A 141 -12.14 -8.84 14.90
N ASP A 142 -10.92 -9.17 14.52
CA ASP A 142 -10.39 -10.53 14.60
C ASP A 142 -9.24 -10.58 15.59
N ALA A 143 -9.19 -11.67 16.36
CA ALA A 143 -8.08 -11.96 17.26
C ALA A 143 -6.87 -12.47 16.47
N VAL A 144 -5.69 -12.00 16.85
CA VAL A 144 -4.40 -12.46 16.35
C VAL A 144 -3.82 -13.44 17.36
N ALA A 145 -3.28 -14.55 16.87
CA ALA A 145 -2.58 -15.53 17.70
C ALA A 145 -1.12 -15.11 17.85
N ASP A 146 -0.68 -14.92 19.10
CA ASP A 146 0.72 -14.71 19.44
C ASP A 146 1.25 -15.91 20.25
N PRO A 147 2.46 -16.42 19.96
CA PRO A 147 3.03 -17.57 20.68
C PRO A 147 3.22 -17.35 22.19
N GLU A 148 3.46 -16.11 22.62
CA GLU A 148 3.71 -15.76 24.03
C GLU A 148 2.42 -15.29 24.73
N HIS A 149 1.57 -14.56 24.04
CA HIS A 149 0.41 -13.86 24.62
C HIS A 149 -0.94 -14.53 24.31
N GLY A 150 -0.96 -15.57 23.47
CA GLY A 150 -2.18 -16.23 23.04
C GLY A 150 -3.04 -15.34 22.12
N LEU A 151 -4.37 -15.55 22.15
CA LEU A 151 -5.31 -14.79 21.35
C LEU A 151 -5.54 -13.39 21.94
N HIS A 152 -5.20 -12.36 21.19
CA HIS A 152 -5.37 -10.96 21.57
C HIS A 152 -5.93 -10.15 20.39
N TYR A 153 -6.48 -8.97 20.65
CA TYR A 153 -6.96 -8.04 19.63
C TYR A 153 -6.01 -6.85 19.53
N LEU A 154 -5.95 -6.22 18.37
CA LEU A 154 -5.17 -5.00 18.18
C LEU A 154 -6.07 -3.78 18.24
N ALA A 155 -5.67 -2.76 18.99
CA ALA A 155 -6.31 -1.45 19.01
C ALA A 155 -5.31 -0.37 18.61
N HIS A 156 -5.70 0.49 17.68
CA HIS A 156 -4.91 1.65 17.27
C HIS A 156 -5.41 2.89 18.01
N VAL A 157 -4.49 3.60 18.67
CA VAL A 157 -4.77 4.84 19.40
C VAL A 157 -4.06 5.99 18.70
N ALA A 158 -4.84 6.96 18.23
CA ALA A 158 -4.33 8.21 17.70
C ALA A 158 -3.97 9.12 18.88
N LEU A 159 -2.73 9.63 18.90
CA LEU A 159 -2.25 10.55 19.92
C LEU A 159 -2.67 11.99 19.62
N ASP A 160 -3.00 12.76 20.65
CA ASP A 160 -3.28 14.19 20.50
C ASP A 160 -1.98 15.01 20.30
N SER A 161 -0.85 14.47 20.78
CA SER A 161 0.47 15.04 20.61
C SER A 161 1.53 13.93 20.55
N THR A 162 2.54 14.12 19.70
CA THR A 162 3.69 13.22 19.55
C THR A 162 4.92 13.71 20.31
N THR A 163 4.76 14.69 21.20
CA THR A 163 5.85 15.29 21.97
C THR A 163 5.54 15.31 23.46
N MET A 164 6.54 15.02 24.30
CA MET A 164 6.45 15.10 25.76
C MET A 164 7.40 16.15 26.31
N ARG A 165 7.03 16.82 27.41
CA ARG A 165 7.92 17.74 28.11
C ARG A 165 8.74 16.98 29.15
N ILE A 166 10.05 16.90 28.95
CA ILE A 166 10.98 16.16 29.79
C ILE A 166 12.08 17.12 30.24
N ASP A 167 12.16 17.35 31.55
CA ASP A 167 13.14 18.24 32.18
C ASP A 167 13.24 19.63 31.52
N GLY A 168 12.10 20.15 31.03
CA GLY A 168 11.99 21.45 30.37
C GLY A 168 12.11 21.45 28.85
N HIS A 169 12.53 20.33 28.25
CA HIS A 169 12.69 20.17 26.81
C HIS A 169 11.52 19.42 26.18
N ALA A 170 11.16 19.78 24.94
CA ALA A 170 10.20 19.01 24.15
C ALA A 170 10.94 17.85 23.49
N VAL A 171 10.56 16.62 23.83
CA VAL A 171 11.11 15.38 23.29
C VAL A 171 10.06 14.73 22.41
N ALA A 172 10.42 14.47 21.15
CA ALA A 172 9.55 13.76 20.22
C ALA A 172 9.53 12.26 20.54
N LEU A 173 8.38 11.62 20.32
CA LEU A 173 8.30 10.18 20.37
C LEU A 173 8.93 9.57 19.11
N GLU A 174 9.70 8.51 19.29
CA GLU A 174 10.25 7.71 18.21
C GLU A 174 9.49 6.38 18.04
N PRO A 175 9.32 5.89 16.80
CA PRO A 175 8.79 4.54 16.57
C PRO A 175 9.62 3.47 17.27
N GLY A 176 8.95 2.46 17.85
CA GLY A 176 9.59 1.35 18.55
C GLY A 176 9.71 1.53 20.07
N MET A 177 9.32 2.68 20.63
CA MET A 177 9.23 2.82 22.08
C MET A 177 8.08 2.01 22.66
N ALA A 178 8.34 1.31 23.77
CA ALA A 178 7.31 0.60 24.53
C ALA A 178 6.36 1.58 25.23
N VAL A 179 5.07 1.29 25.13
CA VAL A 179 4.00 2.11 25.71
C VAL A 179 2.92 1.23 26.33
N SER A 180 2.37 1.71 27.45
CA SER A 180 1.22 1.13 28.13
C SER A 180 -0.01 2.02 27.93
N VAL A 181 -1.10 1.46 27.42
CA VAL A 181 -2.33 2.20 27.13
C VAL A 181 -3.41 1.89 28.16
N ALA A 182 -3.94 2.92 28.80
CA ALA A 182 -5.11 2.83 29.67
C ALA A 182 -6.32 3.45 28.98
N VAL A 183 -7.23 2.60 28.49
CA VAL A 183 -8.48 3.04 27.86
C VAL A 183 -9.52 3.36 28.93
N LYS A 184 -10.16 4.53 28.82
CA LYS A 184 -11.18 4.97 29.76
C LYS A 184 -12.50 4.25 29.49
N MET A 185 -12.69 3.13 30.19
CA MET A 185 -14.00 2.46 30.26
C MET A 185 -15.01 3.40 30.92
N GLY A 186 -16.23 3.47 30.38
CA GLY A 186 -17.26 4.42 30.80
C GLY A 186 -17.56 4.42 32.31
N LYS A 187 -18.32 5.43 32.77
CA LYS A 187 -18.65 5.60 34.19
C LYS A 187 -19.56 4.45 34.67
N ARG A 188 -19.02 3.49 35.42
CA ARG A 188 -19.81 2.53 36.20
C ARG A 188 -20.35 3.22 37.45
N ARG A 189 -21.64 3.06 37.74
CA ARG A 189 -22.23 3.53 39.00
C ARG A 189 -21.92 2.50 40.09
N VAL A 190 -21.47 2.95 41.27
CA VAL A 190 -21.14 2.05 42.41
C VAL A 190 -22.30 1.11 42.78
N ILE A 191 -23.54 1.57 42.61
CA ILE A 191 -24.75 0.79 42.86
C ILE A 191 -24.86 -0.48 42.00
N GLU A 192 -24.27 -0.51 40.81
CA GLU A 192 -24.26 -1.69 39.94
C GLU A 192 -23.38 -2.81 40.52
N PHE A 193 -22.32 -2.47 41.25
CA PHE A 193 -21.47 -3.47 41.91
C PHE A 193 -22.23 -4.19 43.03
N LEU A 194 -23.01 -3.43 43.81
CA LEU A 194 -23.83 -3.91 44.93
C LEU A 194 -25.03 -4.75 44.46
N LEU A 195 -25.66 -4.39 43.33
CA LEU A 195 -26.83 -5.09 42.80
C LEU A 195 -26.49 -6.28 41.89
N SER A 196 -25.24 -6.38 41.40
CA SER A 196 -24.80 -7.47 40.51
C SER A 196 -24.96 -8.90 41.06
N PRO A 197 -24.86 -9.19 42.37
CA PRO A 197 -25.10 -10.53 42.90
C PRO A 197 -26.59 -10.90 42.95
N LEU A 198 -27.46 -9.93 43.23
CA LEU A 198 -28.91 -10.14 43.38
C LEU A 198 -29.59 -10.40 42.03
N LEU A 199 -29.08 -9.80 40.95
CA LEU A 199 -29.60 -10.01 39.60
C LEU A 199 -29.24 -11.39 39.03
N ARG A 200 -28.07 -11.94 39.38
CA ARG A 200 -27.67 -13.31 38.98
C ARG A 200 -28.56 -14.37 39.62
N TYR A 201 -28.90 -14.20 40.89
CA TYR A 201 -29.74 -15.14 41.64
C TYR A 201 -31.17 -15.27 41.08
N ARG A 202 -31.74 -14.22 40.46
CA ARG A 202 -33.07 -14.29 39.84
C ARG A 202 -33.08 -15.04 38.49
N GLN A 203 -31.96 -15.06 37.77
CA GLN A 203 -31.90 -15.68 36.43
C GLN A 203 -31.56 -17.18 36.50
N GLU A 204 -30.77 -17.63 37.48
CA GLU A 204 -30.46 -19.06 37.70
C GLU A 204 -31.71 -19.87 38.07
N VAL A 205 -32.60 -19.30 38.91
CA VAL A 205 -33.78 -20.00 39.45
C VAL A 205 -34.88 -20.25 38.41
N TRP A 206 -34.84 -19.57 37.26
CA TRP A 206 -35.87 -19.68 36.21
C TRP A 206 -35.44 -20.57 35.03
N ARG A 207 -34.23 -21.13 35.06
CA ARG A 207 -33.70 -22.02 34.01
C ARG A 207 -33.73 -23.50 34.36
N GLU A 208 -34.25 -23.85 35.53
CA GLU A 208 -34.51 -25.23 35.95
C GLU A 208 -35.99 -25.41 36.30
N ARG A 209 -36.83 -25.49 35.25
CA ARG A 209 -38.00 -26.37 35.16
C ARG A 209 -38.28 -26.70 33.70
#